data_AF-A0A7S4BZH7-F1
#
_entry.id   AF-A0A7S4BZH7-F1
#
_cell.length_a   1.000
_cell.length_b   1.000
_cell.length_c   1.000
_cell.angle_alpha   90.00
_cell.angle_beta   90.00
_cell.angle_gamma   90.00
#
_symmetry.space_group_name_H-M   'P 1'
#
loop_
_entity.id
_entity.type
_entity.pdbx_description
1 polymer ?
#
loop_
_entity_poly.entity_id
_entity_poly.type
_entity_poly.pdbx_seq_one_letter_code
_entity_poly.pdbx_strand_id
1 'polypeptide(L)'
;MLFDAVARASVASIDQFKPQNLANTAWAFATAGHPSTLLFDAVARASVASIDQFKPQELANTAWAFATAGHPSPLLFDAVARASAASIDQFKPQALAITAWAFATAGHPSPLLFDAVARASAASIDQFKPQNLANTAWAFATAGRPLPLLL
;
A
#
# COMPACT_ATOMS: atom_id res chain seq x y z
N MET A 1 -12.61 23.32 4.38
CA MET A 1 -13.97 23.18 4.99
C MET A 1 -14.55 21.78 4.85
N LEU A 2 -14.73 21.21 3.64
CA LEU A 2 -15.29 19.84 3.52
C LEU A 2 -14.30 18.75 3.97
N PHE A 3 -13.09 18.70 3.42
CA PHE A 3 -12.08 17.70 3.79
C PHE A 3 -11.72 17.77 5.28
N ASP A 4 -11.63 18.97 5.87
CA ASP A 4 -11.42 19.11 7.33
C ASP A 4 -12.57 18.52 8.15
N ALA A 5 -13.82 18.74 7.72
CA ALA A 5 -14.98 18.18 8.39
C ALA A 5 -15.03 16.65 8.26
N VAL A 6 -14.75 16.13 7.05
CA VAL A 6 -14.63 14.68 6.80
C VAL A 6 -13.51 14.07 7.64
N ALA A 7 -12.36 14.73 7.75
CA ALA A 7 -11.24 14.25 8.57
C ALA A 7 -11.64 14.15 10.04
N ARG A 8 -12.23 15.21 10.61
CA ARG A 8 -12.70 15.19 12.00
C ARG A 8 -13.74 14.10 12.25
N ALA A 9 -14.74 13.98 11.36
CA ALA A 9 -15.76 12.96 11.46
C ALA A 9 -15.18 11.54 11.35
N SER A 10 -14.25 11.32 10.42
CA SER A 10 -13.59 10.02 10.20
C SER A 10 -12.73 9.62 11.40
N VAL A 11 -11.99 10.57 12.00
CA VAL A 11 -11.21 10.31 13.22
C VAL A 11 -12.13 9.96 14.39
N ALA A 12 -13.26 10.65 14.54
CA ALA A 12 -14.22 10.41 15.62
C ALA A 12 -14.96 9.07 15.51
N SER A 13 -15.07 8.49 14.31
CA SER A 13 -15.74 7.20 14.07
C SER A 13 -14.81 6.11 13.55
N ILE A 14 -13.49 6.28 13.71
CA ILE A 14 -12.48 5.40 13.10
C ILE A 14 -12.63 3.93 13.54
N ASP A 15 -13.11 3.69 14.76
CA ASP A 15 -13.34 2.34 15.30
C ASP A 15 -14.49 1.60 14.61
N GLN A 16 -15.31 2.29 13.82
CA GLN A 16 -16.40 1.72 13.03
C GLN A 16 -15.96 1.40 11.60
N PHE A 17 -14.76 1.81 11.19
CA PHE A 17 -14.28 1.63 9.83
C PHE A 17 -13.82 0.19 9.61
N LYS A 18 -14.27 -0.40 8.50
CA LYS A 18 -13.69 -1.65 8.00
C LYS A 18 -12.41 -1.35 7.20
N PRO A 19 -11.55 -2.35 6.92
CA PRO A 19 -10.35 -2.19 6.10
C PRO A 19 -10.54 -1.37 4.82
N GLN A 20 -11.61 -1.63 4.08
CA GLN A 20 -11.96 -0.87 2.88
C GLN A 20 -12.20 0.62 3.16
N ASN A 21 -12.85 0.97 4.26
CA ASN A 21 -13.09 2.37 4.64
C ASN A 21 -11.77 3.07 4.99
N LEU A 22 -10.89 2.42 5.75
CA LEU A 22 -9.57 2.93 6.10
C LEU A 22 -8.73 3.22 4.84
N ALA A 23 -8.63 2.23 3.95
CA ALA A 23 -7.88 2.35 2.70
C ALA A 23 -8.45 3.46 1.80
N ASN A 24 -9.77 3.49 1.59
CA ASN A 24 -10.42 4.48 0.72
C ASN A 24 -10.31 5.90 1.27
N THR A 25 -10.44 6.08 2.60
CA THR A 25 -10.31 7.40 3.22
C THR A 25 -8.89 7.93 3.09
N ALA A 26 -7.86 7.13 3.41
CA ALA A 26 -6.48 7.55 3.19
C ALA A 26 -6.21 7.84 1.70
N TRP A 27 -6.68 6.97 0.81
CA TRP A 27 -6.53 7.13 -0.64
C TRP A 27 -7.16 8.44 -1.16
N ALA A 28 -8.37 8.78 -0.70
CA ALA A 28 -9.06 10.00 -1.09
C ALA A 28 -8.31 11.27 -0.64
N PHE A 29 -7.79 11.28 0.59
CA PHE A 29 -6.99 12.41 1.10
C PHE A 29 -5.66 12.56 0.37
N ALA A 30 -4.96 11.45 0.13
CA ALA A 30 -3.72 11.44 -0.66
C ALA A 30 -3.97 11.93 -2.10
N THR A 31 -5.03 11.44 -2.75
CA THR A 31 -5.41 11.84 -4.12
C THR A 31 -5.77 13.31 -4.20
N ALA A 32 -6.45 13.86 -3.20
CA ALA A 32 -6.79 15.27 -3.14
C ALA A 32 -5.59 16.19 -2.82
N GLY A 33 -4.44 15.62 -2.43
CA GLY A 33 -3.30 16.38 -1.92
C GLY A 33 -3.64 17.19 -0.66
N HIS A 34 -4.69 16.77 0.08
CA HIS A 34 -5.13 17.50 1.27
C HIS A 34 -4.39 16.98 2.51
N PRO A 35 -3.51 17.79 3.13
CA PRO A 35 -2.77 17.33 4.29
C PRO A 35 -3.71 17.10 5.47
N SER A 36 -3.50 16.00 6.21
CA SER A 36 -4.23 15.72 7.45
C SER A 36 -3.48 14.72 8.33
N THR A 37 -2.49 15.19 9.09
CA THR A 37 -1.67 14.36 9.99
C THR A 37 -2.54 13.54 10.95
N LEU A 38 -3.53 14.18 11.60
CA LEU A 38 -4.42 13.50 12.54
C LEU A 38 -5.20 12.33 11.92
N LEU A 39 -5.65 12.50 10.67
CA LEU A 39 -6.37 11.44 9.96
C LEU A 39 -5.43 10.30 9.58
N PHE A 40 -4.27 10.60 8.98
CA PHE A 40 -3.30 9.56 8.60
C PHE A 40 -2.79 8.79 9.81
N ASP A 41 -2.57 9.45 10.95
CA ASP A 41 -2.19 8.78 12.19
C ASP A 41 -3.31 7.88 12.73
N ALA A 42 -4.57 8.32 12.67
CA ALA A 42 -5.72 7.52 13.08
C ALA A 42 -5.90 6.30 12.17
N VAL A 43 -5.83 6.48 10.85
CA VAL A 43 -5.90 5.39 9.87
C VAL A 43 -4.74 4.42 10.07
N ALA A 44 -3.51 4.89 10.27
CA ALA A 44 -2.36 4.01 10.49
C ALA A 44 -2.56 3.11 11.70
N ARG A 45 -2.98 3.67 12.85
CA ARG A 45 -3.24 2.89 14.07
C ARG A 45 -4.35 1.86 13.85
N ALA A 46 -5.48 2.26 13.27
CA ALA A 46 -6.61 1.37 13.03
C ALA A 46 -6.27 0.27 12.02
N SER A 47 -5.52 0.60 10.95
CA SER A 47 -5.05 -0.36 9.95
C SER A 47 -4.08 -1.38 10.55
N VAL A 48 -3.13 -0.95 11.40
CA VAL A 48 -2.23 -1.90 12.09
C VAL A 48 -3.00 -2.83 13.02
N ALA A 49 -4.00 -2.33 13.74
CA ALA A 49 -4.81 -3.11 14.68
C ALA A 49 -5.72 -4.15 14.01
N SER A 50 -6.05 -3.97 12.72
CA SER A 50 -6.98 -4.82 11.97
C SER A 50 -6.38 -5.38 10.67
N ILE A 51 -5.05 -5.39 10.55
CA ILE A 51 -4.34 -5.67 9.30
C ILE A 51 -4.63 -7.07 8.73
N ASP A 52 -4.96 -8.02 9.61
CA ASP A 52 -5.33 -9.40 9.28
C ASP A 52 -6.66 -9.50 8.53
N GLN A 53 -7.50 -8.45 8.58
CA GLN A 53 -8.78 -8.38 7.88
C GLN A 53 -8.65 -7.72 6.49
N PHE A 54 -7.50 -7.15 6.16
CA PHE A 54 -7.29 -6.45 4.90
C PHE A 54 -7.17 -7.43 3.73
N LYS A 55 -7.87 -7.12 2.65
CA LYS A 55 -7.69 -7.77 1.35
C LYS A 55 -6.48 -7.19 0.61
N PRO A 56 -5.91 -7.91 -0.36
CA PRO A 56 -4.80 -7.43 -1.20
C PRO A 56 -4.93 -6.01 -1.74
N GLN A 57 -6.12 -5.66 -2.23
CA GLN A 57 -6.37 -4.32 -2.78
C GLN A 57 -6.33 -3.23 -1.69
N GLU A 58 -6.79 -3.53 -0.48
CA GLU A 58 -6.83 -2.59 0.64
C GLU A 58 -5.41 -2.37 1.18
N LEU A 59 -4.59 -3.42 1.25
CA LEU A 59 -3.16 -3.35 1.58
C LEU A 59 -2.42 -2.45 0.57
N ALA A 60 -2.58 -2.73 -0.73
CA ALA A 60 -1.95 -1.96 -1.81
C ALA A 60 -2.38 -0.49 -1.79
N ASN A 61 -3.68 -0.22 -1.66
CA ASN A 61 -4.21 1.14 -1.62
C ASN A 61 -3.75 1.91 -0.37
N THR A 62 -3.67 1.24 0.78
CA THR A 62 -3.17 1.85 2.01
C THR A 62 -1.70 2.23 1.87
N ALA A 63 -0.84 1.32 1.42
CA ALA A 63 0.56 1.63 1.17
C ALA A 63 0.72 2.78 0.17
N TRP A 64 -0.02 2.73 -0.94
CA TRP A 64 -0.01 3.80 -1.94
C TRP A 64 -0.42 5.14 -1.36
N ALA A 65 -1.48 5.19 -0.56
CA ALA A 65 -1.97 6.43 0.02
C ALA A 65 -0.93 7.09 0.93
N PHE A 66 -0.29 6.31 1.80
CA PHE A 66 0.75 6.82 2.71
C PHE A 66 2.02 7.24 1.96
N ALA A 67 2.44 6.47 0.96
CA ALA A 67 3.57 6.83 0.11
C ALA A 67 3.31 8.12 -0.68
N THR A 68 2.14 8.24 -1.31
CA THR A 68 1.73 9.43 -2.10
C THR A 68 1.57 10.67 -1.21
N ALA A 69 1.01 10.52 -0.01
CA ALA A 69 0.89 11.63 0.93
C ALA A 69 2.23 12.04 1.56
N GLY A 70 3.29 11.25 1.39
CA GLY A 70 4.58 11.46 2.05
C GLY A 70 4.48 11.39 3.57
N HIS A 71 3.51 10.65 4.12
CA HIS A 71 3.28 10.54 5.57
C HIS A 71 4.07 9.36 6.14
N PRO A 72 5.14 9.58 6.94
CA PRO A 72 5.95 8.50 7.46
C PRO A 72 5.15 7.63 8.43
N SER A 73 5.09 6.31 8.17
CA SER A 73 4.42 5.35 9.06
C SER A 73 5.09 3.98 9.05
N PRO A 74 6.31 3.84 9.62
CA PRO A 74 7.09 2.60 9.53
C PRO A 74 6.35 1.37 10.05
N LEU A 75 5.63 1.48 11.18
CA LEU A 75 4.85 0.38 11.75
C LEU A 75 3.73 -0.10 10.82
N LEU A 76 3.09 0.83 10.09
CA LEU A 76 2.08 0.48 9.09
C LEU A 76 2.72 -0.22 7.89
N PHE A 77 3.84 0.30 7.37
CA PHE A 77 4.55 -0.35 6.26
C PHE A 77 5.03 -1.76 6.63
N ASP A 78 5.52 -1.96 7.86
CA ASP A 78 5.90 -3.29 8.36
C ASP A 78 4.69 -4.24 8.46
N ALA A 79 3.55 -3.74 8.93
CA ALA A 79 2.31 -4.52 9.00
C ALA A 79 1.80 -4.90 7.60
N VAL A 80 1.74 -3.93 6.68
CA VAL A 80 1.34 -4.16 5.28
C VAL A 80 2.29 -5.13 4.60
N ALA A 81 3.61 -5.02 4.83
CA ALA A 81 4.58 -5.93 4.23
C ALA A 81 4.36 -7.38 4.66
N ARG A 82 4.20 -7.61 5.97
CA ARG A 82 3.94 -8.96 6.51
C ARG A 82 2.63 -9.53 5.97
N ALA A 83 1.54 -8.75 6.01
CA ALA A 83 0.23 -9.19 5.54
C ALA A 83 0.22 -9.45 4.02
N SER A 84 0.87 -8.59 3.24
CA SER A 84 1.00 -8.76 1.78
C SER A 84 1.82 -10.01 1.44
N ALA A 85 2.96 -10.23 2.11
CA ALA A 85 3.78 -11.41 1.86
C ALA A 85 3.05 -12.72 2.23
N ALA A 86 2.24 -12.71 3.30
CA ALA A 86 1.46 -13.87 3.73
C ALA A 86 0.27 -14.23 2.82
N SER A 87 -0.20 -13.28 2.00
CA SER A 87 -1.37 -13.44 1.12
C SER A 87 -1.05 -13.13 -0.35
N ILE A 88 0.23 -13.19 -0.72
CA ILE A 88 0.72 -12.68 -2.02
C ILE A 88 0.11 -13.41 -3.22
N ASP A 89 -0.29 -14.66 -3.03
CA ASP A 89 -0.97 -15.50 -4.02
C ASP A 89 -2.38 -14.99 -4.37
N GLN A 90 -2.99 -14.17 -3.51
CA GLN A 90 -4.29 -13.55 -3.73
C GLN A 90 -4.19 -12.19 -4.45
N PHE A 91 -2.98 -11.65 -4.62
CA PHE A 91 -2.78 -10.35 -5.25
C PHE A 91 -3.01 -10.44 -6.77
N LYS A 92 -3.83 -9.54 -7.28
CA LYS A 92 -3.93 -9.30 -8.73
C LYS A 92 -2.70 -8.52 -9.23
N PRO A 93 -2.34 -8.61 -10.53
CA PRO A 93 -1.24 -7.86 -11.14
C PRO A 93 -1.15 -6.39 -10.73
N GLN A 94 -2.29 -5.70 -10.68
CA GLN A 94 -2.33 -4.31 -10.27
C GLN A 94 -1.93 -4.08 -8.82
N ALA A 95 -2.39 -4.92 -7.90
CA ALA A 95 -2.05 -4.81 -6.49
C ALA A 95 -0.56 -5.11 -6.26
N LEU A 96 0.02 -6.08 -6.98
CA LEU A 96 1.45 -6.37 -6.94
C LEU A 96 2.27 -5.14 -7.33
N ALA A 97 1.98 -4.57 -8.49
CA ALA A 97 2.69 -3.41 -9.02
C ALA A 97 2.54 -2.16 -8.13
N ILE A 98 1.34 -1.89 -7.62
CA ILE A 98 1.08 -0.76 -6.71
C ILE A 98 1.81 -0.95 -5.38
N THR A 99 1.84 -2.16 -4.83
CA THR A 99 2.53 -2.45 -3.58
C THR A 99 4.03 -2.24 -3.73
N ALA A 100 4.67 -2.80 -4.77
CA ALA A 100 6.09 -2.57 -5.03
C ALA A 100 6.39 -1.07 -5.19
N TRP A 101 5.58 -0.36 -5.99
CA TRP A 101 5.73 1.07 -6.19
C TRP A 101 5.63 1.85 -4.88
N ALA A 102 4.64 1.56 -4.04
CA ALA A 102 4.44 2.27 -2.79
C ALA A 102 5.62 2.12 -1.83
N PHE A 103 6.17 0.90 -1.68
CA PHE A 103 7.33 0.66 -0.82
C PHE A 103 8.60 1.32 -1.37
N ALA A 104 8.81 1.28 -2.69
CA ALA A 104 9.93 1.97 -3.32
C ALA A 104 9.83 3.50 -3.16
N THR A 105 8.65 4.08 -3.40
CA THR A 105 8.38 5.52 -3.24
C THR A 105 8.56 5.98 -1.79
N ALA A 106 8.08 5.19 -0.82
CA ALA A 106 8.25 5.49 0.60
C ALA A 106 9.70 5.30 1.09
N GLY A 107 10.56 4.67 0.29
CA GLY A 107 11.92 4.30 0.70
C GLY A 107 11.95 3.30 1.87
N HIS A 108 10.87 2.52 2.07
CA HIS A 108 10.77 1.58 3.19
C HIS A 108 11.37 0.22 2.80
N PRO A 109 12.50 -0.22 3.39
CA PRO A 109 13.13 -1.48 3.02
C PRO A 109 12.27 -2.67 3.41
N SER A 110 11.90 -3.52 2.45
CA SER A 110 11.17 -4.76 2.73
C SER A 110 11.61 -5.91 1.82
N PRO A 111 12.80 -6.50 2.06
CA PRO A 111 13.39 -7.53 1.18
C PRO A 111 12.43 -8.70 0.91
N LEU A 112 11.82 -9.23 1.97
CA LEU A 112 10.92 -10.39 1.88
C LEU A 112 9.65 -10.09 1.07
N LEU A 113 9.12 -8.87 1.18
CA LEU A 113 7.99 -8.43 0.36
C LEU A 113 8.39 -8.33 -1.11
N PHE A 114 9.54 -7.72 -1.41
CA PHE A 114 10.03 -7.62 -2.79
C PHE A 114 10.27 -9.00 -3.43
N ASP A 115 10.83 -9.95 -2.68
CA ASP A 115 11.00 -11.33 -3.15
C ASP A 115 9.65 -12.00 -3.43
N ALA A 116 8.66 -11.80 -2.55
CA ALA A 116 7.30 -12.33 -2.74
C ALA A 116 6.62 -11.71 -3.98
N VAL A 117 6.69 -10.39 -4.14
CA VAL A 117 6.15 -9.67 -5.29
C VAL A 117 6.84 -10.11 -6.58
N ALA A 118 8.17 -10.29 -6.58
CA ALA A 118 8.91 -10.74 -7.76
C ALA A 118 8.42 -12.10 -8.24
N ARG A 119 8.31 -13.08 -7.32
CA ARG A 119 7.81 -14.43 -7.65
C ARG A 119 6.38 -14.40 -8.18
N ALA A 120 5.48 -13.70 -7.50
CA ALA A 120 4.08 -13.62 -7.90
C ALA A 120 3.90 -12.88 -9.24
N SER A 121 4.68 -11.83 -9.48
CA SER A 121 4.66 -11.09 -10.74
C SER A 121 5.17 -11.93 -11.89
N ALA A 122 6.26 -12.69 -11.70
CA ALA A 122 6.79 -13.60 -12.70
C ALA A 122 5.76 -14.67 -13.11
N ALA A 123 5.06 -15.23 -12.13
CA ALA A 123 4.06 -16.28 -12.36
C ALA A 123 2.79 -15.80 -13.09
N SER A 124 2.55 -14.49 -13.17
CA SER A 124 1.35 -13.89 -13.77
C SER A 124 1.65 -12.75 -14.73
N ILE A 125 2.88 -12.68 -15.25
CA ILE A 125 3.39 -11.52 -15.98
C ILE A 125 2.62 -11.26 -17.28
N ASP A 126 2.06 -12.30 -17.88
CA ASP A 126 1.20 -12.27 -19.06
C ASP A 126 -0.14 -11.54 -18.82
N GLN A 127 -0.57 -11.46 -17.57
CA GLN A 127 -1.80 -10.76 -17.15
C GLN A 127 -1.56 -9.28 -16.81
N PHE A 128 -0.30 -8.83 -16.78
CA PHE A 128 0.02 -7.44 -16.47
C PHE A 128 -0.37 -6.53 -17.63
N LYS A 129 -1.06 -5.44 -17.32
CA LYS A 129 -1.23 -4.34 -18.27
C LYS A 129 0.09 -3.56 -18.39
N PRO A 130 0.30 -2.79 -19.48
CA PRO A 130 1.55 -2.04 -19.68
C PRO A 130 1.96 -1.16 -18.48
N GLN A 131 1.00 -0.51 -17.83
CA GLN A 131 1.28 0.30 -16.63
C GLN A 131 1.80 -0.55 -15.45
N ASN A 132 1.31 -1.78 -15.28
CA ASN A 132 1.76 -2.66 -14.21
C ASN A 132 3.20 -3.12 -14.44
N LEU A 133 3.56 -3.41 -15.69
CA LEU A 133 4.93 -3.74 -16.08
C LEU A 133 5.87 -2.56 -15.78
N ALA A 134 5.50 -1.36 -16.24
CA ALA A 134 6.30 -0.15 -16.02
C ALA A 134 6.50 0.16 -14.52
N ASN A 135 5.43 0.13 -13.73
CA ASN A 135 5.50 0.39 -12.30
C ASN A 135 6.36 -0.65 -11.57
N THR A 136 6.25 -1.92 -11.94
CA THR A 136 7.05 -2.99 -11.34
C THR A 136 8.53 -2.80 -11.67
N ALA A 137 8.87 -2.57 -12.95
CA ALA A 137 10.27 -2.36 -13.34
C ALA A 137 10.89 -1.14 -12.64
N TRP A 138 10.15 -0.02 -12.58
CA TRP A 138 10.59 1.18 -11.87
C TRP A 138 10.78 0.92 -10.38
N ALA A 139 9.83 0.25 -9.72
CA ALA A 139 9.89 0.00 -8.28
C ALA A 139 11.11 -0.83 -7.88
N PHE A 140 11.43 -1.90 -8.64
CA PHE A 140 12.59 -2.74 -8.37
C PHE A 140 13.91 -1.99 -8.62
N ALA A 141 13.99 -1.20 -9.70
CA ALA A 141 15.15 -0.34 -9.96
C ALA A 141 15.37 0.68 -8.83
N THR A 142 14.32 1.38 -8.40
CA THR A 142 14.37 2.38 -7.32
C THR A 142 14.73 1.77 -5.97
N ALA A 143 14.22 0.57 -5.65
CA ALA A 143 14.53 -0.13 -4.42
C ALA A 143 15.96 -0.72 -4.38
N GLY A 144 16.75 -0.56 -5.45
CA GLY A 144 18.08 -1.16 -5.58
C GLY A 144 18.04 -2.69 -5.61
N ARG A 145 16.90 -3.27 -6.01
CA ARG A 145 16.69 -4.71 -6.07
C ARG A 145 16.81 -5.14 -7.53
N PRO A 146 17.85 -5.89 -7.93
CA PRO A 146 17.81 -6.54 -9.23
C PRO A 146 16.56 -7.42 -9.29
N LEU A 147 15.79 -7.34 -10.36
CA LEU A 147 14.78 -8.37 -10.63
C LEU A 147 15.54 -9.71 -10.58
N PRO A 148 15.13 -10.67 -9.73
CA PRO A 148 15.81 -11.95 -9.71
C PRO A 148 15.83 -12.47 -11.15
N LEU A 149 17.01 -12.89 -11.61
CA LEU A 149 17.15 -13.55 -12.90
C LEU A 149 16.15 -14.71 -12.89
N LEU A 150 15.03 -14.52 -13.58
CA LEU A 150 14.07 -15.59 -13.84
C LEU A 150 14.72 -16.47 -14.90
N LEU A 151 15.62 -17.35 -14.44
CA LEU A 151 16.15 -18.48 -15.19
C LEU A 151 15.36 -19.72 -14.78
#